data_AF-A0A2V5QMF2-F1
#
_entry.id   AF-A0A2V5QMF2-F1
#
_cell.length_a   1.000
_cell.length_b   1.000
_cell.length_c   1.000
_cell.angle_alpha   90.00
_cell.angle_beta   90.00
_cell.angle_gamma   90.00
#
_symmetry.space_group_name_H-M   'P 1'
#
loop_
_entity.id
_entity.type
_entity.pdbx_description
1 polymer ?
#
loop_
_entity_poly.entity_id
_entity_poly.type
_entity_poly.pdbx_seq_one_letter_code
_entity_poly.pdbx_strand_id
1 'polypeptide(L)' 'MKTRSSRFDRLVAQYYPAVYSFASRLTDDPREAIALTRDAFNSVRKQSRRLRNPAAITTALISAVVRAGLAHA' A
#
# COMPACT_ATOMS: atom_id res chain seq x y z
N MET A 1 3.88 -18.67 20.11
CA MET A 1 2.99 -17.49 20.19
C MET A 1 2.38 -17.24 18.81
N LYS A 2 1.08 -17.51 18.61
CA LYS A 2 0.39 -17.15 17.36
C LYS A 2 0.07 -15.66 17.42
N THR A 3 0.95 -14.83 16.88
CA THR A 3 0.68 -13.40 16.71
C THR A 3 -0.65 -13.30 15.98
N ARG A 4 -1.69 -12.72 16.62
CA ARG A 4 -2.94 -12.44 15.91
C ARG A 4 -2.56 -11.49 14.78
N SER A 5 -2.39 -12.05 13.56
CA SER A 5 -2.11 -11.27 12.38
C SER A 5 -3.21 -10.22 12.27
N SER A 6 -2.82 -8.96 12.35
CA SER A 6 -3.79 -7.87 12.32
C SER A 6 -4.54 -7.95 10.97
N ARG A 7 -5.80 -7.51 10.93
CA ARG A 7 -6.52 -7.42 9.64
C ARG A 7 -5.72 -6.65 8.59
N PHE A 8 -4.89 -5.70 9.04
CA PHE A 8 -3.97 -4.96 8.21
C PHE A 8 -2.78 -5.80 7.71
N ASP A 9 -2.15 -6.63 8.54
CA ASP A 9 -1.10 -7.58 8.10
C ASP A 9 -1.59 -8.51 7.00
N ARG A 10 -2.83 -9.02 7.12
CA ARG A 10 -3.43 -9.86 6.08
C ARG A 10 -3.64 -9.10 4.77
N LEU A 11 -4.04 -7.84 4.85
CA LEU A 11 -4.16 -6.96 3.67
C LEU A 11 -2.80 -6.67 3.04
N VAL A 12 -1.78 -6.37 3.85
CA VAL A 12 -0.41 -6.18 3.35
C VAL A 12 0.03 -7.45 2.65
N ALA A 13 -0.06 -8.62 3.28
CA ALA A 13 0.36 -9.89 2.67
C ALA A 13 -0.38 -10.19 1.35
N GLN A 14 -1.67 -9.84 1.25
CA GLN A 14 -2.49 -10.09 0.06
C GLN A 14 -2.16 -9.12 -1.09
N TYR A 15 -1.96 -7.83 -0.79
CA TYR A 15 -1.86 -6.79 -1.82
C TYR A 15 -0.42 -6.33 -2.09
N TYR A 16 0.54 -6.67 -1.24
CA TYR A 16 1.95 -6.30 -1.40
C TYR A 16 2.52 -6.67 -2.78
N PRO A 17 2.37 -7.90 -3.32
CA PRO A 17 2.93 -8.22 -4.64
C PRO A 17 2.32 -7.40 -5.78
N ALA A 18 1.03 -7.04 -5.70
CA ALA A 18 0.38 -6.19 -6.70
C ALA A 18 0.88 -4.74 -6.63
N VAL A 19 0.96 -4.17 -5.42
CA VAL A 19 1.47 -2.80 -5.21
C VAL A 19 2.95 -2.71 -5.57
N TYR A 20 3.74 -3.70 -5.19
CA TYR A 20 5.16 -3.77 -5.52
C TYR A 20 5.39 -3.90 -7.03
N SER A 21 4.63 -4.75 -7.72
CA SER A 21 4.72 -4.88 -9.18
C SER A 21 4.34 -3.58 -9.88
N PHE A 22 3.34 -2.85 -9.38
CA PHE A 22 3.00 -1.53 -9.91
C PHE A 22 4.10 -0.51 -9.66
N ALA A 23 4.62 -0.45 -8.43
CA ALA A 23 5.73 0.45 -8.09
C ALA A 23 6.98 0.15 -8.92
N SER A 24 7.30 -1.13 -9.16
CA SER A 24 8.43 -1.56 -10.00
C SER A 24 8.25 -1.25 -11.49
N ARG A 25 7.02 -0.98 -11.95
CA ARG A 25 6.78 -0.46 -13.30
C ARG A 25 6.95 1.05 -13.38
N LEU A 26 6.93 1.72 -12.24
CA LEU A 26 6.92 3.17 -12.14
C LEU A 26 8.30 3.74 -11.81
N THR A 27 9.17 2.93 -11.22
CA THR A 27 10.59 3.20 -11.01
C THR A 27 11.41 1.97 -11.40
N ASP A 28 12.54 2.21 -12.08
CA ASP A 28 13.55 1.20 -12.39
C ASP A 28 14.39 0.81 -11.17
N ASP A 29 14.37 1.62 -10.10
CA ASP A 29 15.13 1.34 -8.89
C ASP A 29 14.31 0.49 -7.89
N PRO A 30 14.77 -0.73 -7.55
CA PRO A 30 14.03 -1.61 -6.65
C PRO A 30 13.91 -1.03 -5.23
N ARG A 31 14.81 -0.14 -4.81
CA ARG A 31 14.72 0.49 -3.48
C ARG A 31 13.63 1.56 -3.45
N GLU A 32 13.47 2.32 -4.52
CA GLU A 32 12.34 3.25 -4.66
C GLU A 32 11.01 2.52 -4.75
N ALA A 33 10.94 1.38 -5.46
CA ALA A 33 9.72 0.57 -5.53
C ALA A 33 9.28 0.06 -4.15
N ILE A 34 10.23 -0.36 -3.30
CA ILE A 34 9.97 -0.76 -1.91
C ILE A 34 9.52 0.45 -1.09
N ALA A 35 10.17 1.61 -1.25
CA ALA A 35 9.81 2.83 -0.52
C ALA A 35 8.39 3.29 -0.86
N LEU A 36 8.02 3.32 -2.14
CA LEU A 36 6.68 3.67 -2.64
C LEU A 36 5.62 2.70 -2.10
N THR A 37 5.90 1.40 -2.16
CA THR A 37 5.00 0.38 -1.62
C THR A 37 4.78 0.58 -0.13
N ARG A 38 5.85 0.80 0.63
CA ARG A 38 5.79 1.02 2.08
C ARG A 38 5.06 2.31 2.43
N ASP A 39 5.25 3.38 1.67
CA ASP A 39 4.58 4.66 1.90
C ASP A 39 3.08 4.58 1.62
N ALA A 40 2.68 3.91 0.53
CA ALA A 40 1.29 3.63 0.21
C ALA A 40 0.58 2.86 1.34
N PHE A 41 1.20 1.79 1.84
CA PHE A 41 0.65 1.04 2.98
C PHE A 41 0.62 1.86 4.27
N ASN A 42 1.64 2.67 4.56
CA ASN A 42 1.63 3.54 5.75
C ASN A 42 0.55 4.63 5.68
N SER A 43 0.32 5.20 4.49
CA SER A 43 -0.76 6.14 4.23
C SER A 43 -2.13 5.48 4.46
N VAL A 44 -2.31 4.24 3.98
CA VAL A 44 -3.51 3.44 4.23
C VAL A 44 -3.64 3.01 5.69
N ARG A 45 -2.54 2.79 6.40
CA ARG A 45 -2.54 2.55 7.86
C ARG A 45 -3.00 3.77 8.65
N LYS A 46 -2.53 4.97 8.27
CA LYS A 46 -3.01 6.24 8.84
C LYS A 46 -4.50 6.45 8.54
N GLN A 47 -4.94 6.14 7.33
CA GLN A 47 -6.36 6.26 6.94
C GLN A 47 -7.26 5.18 7.56
N SER A 48 -6.81 3.94 7.72
CA SER A 48 -7.61 2.86 8.31
C SER A 48 -7.84 3.04 9.82
N ARG A 49 -7.03 3.85 10.52
CA ARG A 49 -7.39 4.36 11.85
C ARG A 49 -8.67 5.22 11.83
N ARG A 50 -8.98 5.87 10.70
CA ARG A 50 -10.22 6.63 10.47
C ARG A 50 -11.30 5.83 9.72
N LEU A 51 -10.90 4.91 8.84
CA LEU A 51 -11.79 4.18 7.92
C LEU A 51 -11.98 2.73 8.39
N ARG A 52 -13.17 2.45 8.91
CA ARG A 52 -13.59 1.13 9.45
C ARG A 52 -14.04 0.15 8.35
N ASN A 53 -14.12 0.59 7.09
CA ASN A 53 -14.70 -0.14 5.97
C ASN A 53 -13.62 -0.66 4.99
N PRO A 54 -13.57 -1.97 4.70
CA PRO A 54 -12.62 -2.55 3.75
C PRO A 54 -12.67 -1.94 2.34
N ALA A 55 -13.83 -1.51 1.84
CA ALA A 55 -13.92 -0.85 0.53
C ALA A 55 -13.16 0.49 0.51
N ALA A 56 -13.24 1.25 1.60
CA ALA A 56 -12.54 2.51 1.74
C ALA A 56 -11.02 2.32 1.83
N ILE A 57 -10.57 1.17 2.36
CA ILE A 57 -9.16 0.78 2.39
C ILE A 57 -8.64 0.50 0.98
N THR A 58 -9.40 -0.24 0.16
CA THR A 58 -9.03 -0.51 -1.24
C THR A 58 -8.99 0.77 -2.07
N THR A 59 -10.00 1.64 -1.95
CA THR A 59 -10.02 2.94 -2.63
C THR A 59 -8.85 3.82 -2.20
N ALA A 60 -8.52 3.84 -0.92
CA ALA A 60 -7.35 4.56 -0.39
C ALA A 60 -6.04 4.02 -0.96
N LEU A 61 -5.92 2.69 -1.09
CA LEU A 61 -4.72 2.04 -1.64
C LEU A 61 -4.51 2.42 -3.10
N ILE A 62 -5.56 2.30 -3.93
CA ILE A 62 -5.53 2.68 -5.35
C ILE A 62 -5.22 4.17 -5.50
N SER A 63 -5.88 5.02 -4.70
CA SER A 63 -5.65 6.48 -4.74
C SER A 63 -4.23 6.86 -4.33
N ALA A 64 -3.66 6.19 -3.33
CA ALA A 64 -2.28 6.42 -2.90
C ALA A 64 -1.27 6.02 -3.97
N VAL A 65 -1.49 4.86 -4.62
CA VAL A 65 -0.63 4.38 -5.71
C VAL A 65 -0.69 5.29 -6.93
N VAL A 66 -1.89 5.74 -7.32
CA VAL A 66 -2.06 6.70 -8.43
C VAL A 66 -1.42 8.05 -8.10
N ARG A 67 -1.63 8.58 -6.89
CA ARG A 67 -1.05 9.87 -6.47
C ARG A 67 0.47 9.81 -6.38
N ALA A 68 1.03 8.72 -5.86
CA ALA A 68 2.48 8.51 -5.82
C ALA A 68 3.06 8.38 -7.23
N GLY A 69 2.33 7.72 -8.13
CA GLY A 69 2.69 7.64 -9.55
C GLY A 69 2.68 8.99 -10.26
N LEU A 70 1.69 9.84 -9.97
CA LEU A 70 1.55 11.16 -10.59
C LEU A 70 2.50 12.22 -10.01
N ALA A 71 2.95 12.06 -8.76
CA ALA A 71 3.89 12.99 -8.14
C ALA A 71 5.36 12.74 -8.57
N HIS A 72 5.61 11.65 -9.29
CA HIS A 72 6.92 11.27 -9.82
C HIS A 72 7.03 11.46 -11.35
N ALA A 73 5.95 11.89 -12.01
CA ALA A 73 5.92 12.32 -13.41
C ALA A 73 6.13 13.83 -13.52
#